data_AF-A0A7D4PQ68-F1
#
_entry.id   AF-A0A7D4PQ68-F1
#
_cell.length_a   1.000
_cell.length_b   1.000
_cell.length_c   1.000
_cell.angle_alpha   90.00
_cell.angle_beta   90.00
_cell.angle_gamma   90.00
#
_symmetry.space_group_name_H-M   'P 1'
#
loop_
_entity.id
_entity.type
_entity.pdbx_description
1 polymer ?
#
loop_
_entity_poly.entity_id
_entity_poly.type
_entity_poly.pdbx_seq_one_letter_code
_entity_poly.pdbx_strand_id
1 'polypeptide(L)'
;MADNYQVSNTPEELDAIPYPDEAFNTWGAAAVGVDPLAASFTSVPYQPVRPHVPFYRFFAYPDILDLRKAGYEVDRFIPLFDQLENVRYREALALSSMLHHPNPMTPWNPRRAKELELEVRSQLHEHGVGEIPTFLRRFLGKAFPSDTISYLTVDLINVFFWAAMAELADDLAWRNPNLSWKAEYLRFPVRTLS
;
A
#
# COMPACT_ATOMS: atom_id res chain seq x y z
N MET A 1 44.90 21.14 -20.50
CA MET A 1 44.91 19.87 -19.75
C MET A 1 43.75 19.93 -18.78
N ALA A 2 42.71 19.16 -19.08
CA ALA A 2 41.54 18.97 -18.23
C ALA A 2 41.72 17.63 -17.53
N ASP A 3 41.54 17.58 -16.21
CA ASP A 3 41.28 16.33 -15.50
C ASP A 3 39.87 16.41 -14.93
N ASN A 4 38.98 15.69 -15.63
CA ASN A 4 37.59 15.48 -15.25
C ASN A 4 37.55 14.59 -14.01
N TYR A 5 36.96 15.09 -12.92
CA TYR A 5 36.55 14.28 -11.78
C TYR A 5 35.36 13.40 -12.22
N GLN A 6 35.65 12.19 -12.72
CA GLN A 6 34.62 11.17 -12.91
C GLN A 6 34.25 10.59 -11.55
N VAL A 7 33.06 10.93 -11.05
CA VAL A 7 32.43 10.18 -9.96
C VAL A 7 32.06 8.82 -10.54
N SER A 8 32.79 7.78 -10.13
CA SER A 8 32.47 6.40 -10.47
C SER A 8 31.16 6.00 -9.80
N ASN A 9 30.07 5.91 -10.57
CA ASN A 9 28.80 5.30 -10.12
C ASN A 9 28.92 3.76 -10.08
N THR A 10 29.94 3.26 -9.41
CA THR A 10 30.02 1.84 -9.05
C THR A 10 29.25 1.67 -7.74
N PRO A 11 28.30 0.72 -7.62
CA PRO A 11 27.63 0.46 -6.36
C PRO A 11 28.70 0.10 -5.34
N GLU A 12 28.94 0.98 -4.36
CA GLU A 12 29.83 0.67 -3.25
C GLU A 12 29.30 -0.62 -2.60
N GLU A 13 30.16 -1.63 -2.51
CA GLU A 13 29.82 -2.95 -1.98
C GLU A 13 29.27 -2.76 -0.57
N LEU A 14 28.01 -3.17 -0.37
CA LEU A 14 27.28 -3.12 0.91
C LEU A 14 28.05 -3.76 2.07
N ASP A 15 29.04 -4.59 1.76
CA ASP A 15 29.96 -5.25 2.69
C ASP A 15 30.95 -4.28 3.40
N ALA A 16 31.07 -3.03 2.94
CA ALA A 16 31.96 -2.04 3.55
C ALA A 16 31.37 -1.35 4.80
N ILE A 17 30.10 -1.58 5.14
CA ILE A 17 29.44 -0.94 6.28
C ILE A 17 29.71 -1.79 7.54
N PRO A 18 30.35 -1.24 8.60
CA PRO A 18 30.56 -1.98 9.83
C PRO A 18 29.24 -2.05 10.61
N TYR A 19 28.70 -3.27 10.77
CA TYR A 19 27.47 -3.61 11.49
C TYR A 19 26.14 -3.09 10.89
N PRO A 20 25.74 -3.54 9.68
CA PRO A 20 24.37 -3.40 9.23
C PRO A 20 23.50 -4.37 10.06
N ASP A 21 22.52 -3.84 10.80
CA ASP A 21 21.57 -4.70 11.50
C ASP A 21 20.77 -5.55 10.49
N GLU A 22 20.32 -6.73 10.92
CA GLU A 22 19.57 -7.66 10.06
C GLU A 22 18.26 -7.04 9.54
N ALA A 23 17.73 -6.05 10.24
CA ALA A 23 16.53 -5.33 9.82
C ALA A 23 16.80 -4.41 8.62
N PHE A 24 17.98 -3.79 8.53
CA PHE A 24 18.39 -2.91 7.44
C PHE A 24 18.65 -3.68 6.15
N ASN A 25 19.23 -4.88 6.24
CA ASN A 25 19.44 -5.77 5.09
C ASN A 25 18.12 -6.39 4.57
N THR A 26 17.08 -6.46 5.42
CA THR A 26 15.77 -7.02 5.06
C THR A 26 14.85 -5.99 4.38
N TRP A 27 15.20 -4.70 4.44
CA TRP A 27 14.34 -3.62 3.95
C TRP A 27 14.82 -3.12 2.58
N GLY A 28 14.13 -3.54 1.50
CA GLY A 28 14.32 -2.96 0.16
C GLY A 28 14.94 -3.87 -0.91
N ALA A 29 15.20 -5.14 -0.64
CA ALA A 29 15.69 -6.08 -1.66
C ALA A 29 14.57 -6.55 -2.61
N ALA A 30 14.21 -5.68 -3.56
CA ALA A 30 13.42 -6.07 -4.73
C ALA A 30 14.25 -6.99 -5.65
N ALA A 31 13.66 -8.14 -5.97
CA ALA A 31 14.18 -9.30 -6.71
C ALA A 31 15.17 -9.06 -7.87
N VAL A 32 16.24 -9.88 -7.90
CA VAL A 32 16.97 -10.20 -9.14
C VAL A 32 16.31 -11.42 -9.81
N GLY A 33 15.38 -11.17 -10.74
CA GLY A 33 15.02 -12.09 -11.82
C GLY A 33 14.36 -13.44 -11.50
N VAL A 34 14.07 -13.77 -10.25
CA VAL A 34 13.43 -15.02 -9.83
C VAL A 34 12.12 -14.71 -9.12
N ASP A 35 11.08 -15.51 -9.37
CA ASP A 35 9.81 -15.44 -8.62
C ASP A 35 10.12 -15.55 -7.11
N PRO A 36 9.79 -14.53 -6.30
CA PRO A 36 10.10 -14.51 -4.88
C PRO A 36 9.53 -15.72 -4.13
N LEU A 37 8.42 -16.28 -4.62
CA LEU A 37 7.84 -17.52 -4.10
C LEU A 37 8.75 -18.74 -4.39
N ALA A 38 9.25 -18.87 -5.62
CA ALA A 38 10.18 -19.94 -5.99
C ALA A 38 11.53 -19.81 -5.25
N ALA A 39 12.00 -18.57 -5.04
CA ALA A 39 13.17 -18.29 -4.22
C ALA A 39 12.98 -18.65 -2.74
N SER A 40 11.74 -18.63 -2.24
CA SER A 40 11.41 -19.03 -0.85
C SER A 40 11.35 -20.54 -0.63
N PHE A 41 11.18 -21.34 -1.69
CA PHE A 41 11.05 -22.81 -1.65
C PHE A 41 12.37 -23.56 -1.95
N THR A 42 13.50 -22.88 -2.01
CA THR A 42 14.79 -23.54 -2.27
C THR A 42 15.22 -24.43 -1.09
N SER A 43 15.61 -25.68 -1.38
CA SER A 43 16.19 -26.63 -0.42
C SER A 43 17.61 -26.30 0.05
N VAL A 44 18.16 -25.17 -0.40
CA VAL A 44 19.52 -24.73 -0.12
C VAL A 44 19.53 -23.90 1.16
N PRO A 45 20.44 -24.15 2.12
CA PRO A 45 20.49 -23.40 3.37
C PRO A 45 20.81 -21.92 3.11
N TYR A 46 20.06 -21.06 3.83
CA TYR A 46 20.26 -19.62 4.09
C TYR A 46 21.03 -18.84 3.00
N GLN A 47 20.30 -18.21 2.08
CA GLN A 47 20.80 -17.01 1.38
C GLN A 47 20.47 -15.76 2.22
N PRO A 48 21.41 -14.81 2.38
CA PRO A 48 21.26 -13.64 3.26
C PRO A 48 20.22 -12.62 2.77
N VAL A 49 19.79 -12.72 1.51
CA VAL A 49 18.80 -11.80 0.93
C VAL A 49 17.67 -12.64 0.34
N ARG A 50 16.63 -12.91 1.13
CA ARG A 50 15.36 -13.37 0.56
C ARG A 50 14.77 -12.18 -0.20
N PRO A 51 14.46 -12.30 -1.51
CA PRO A 51 13.78 -11.24 -2.21
C PRO A 51 12.46 -10.96 -1.50
N HIS A 52 12.20 -9.69 -1.21
CA HIS A 52 10.99 -9.28 -0.53
C HIS A 52 9.79 -9.71 -1.39
N VAL A 53 8.91 -10.55 -0.81
CA VAL A 53 7.70 -11.03 -1.46
C VAL A 53 6.55 -10.13 -1.04
N PRO A 54 5.89 -9.43 -1.97
CA PRO A 54 4.79 -8.54 -1.61
C PRO A 54 3.66 -9.27 -0.90
N PHE A 55 3.08 -8.65 0.13
CA PHE A 55 2.09 -9.32 0.99
C PHE A 55 0.87 -9.86 0.22
N TYR A 56 0.45 -9.21 -0.87
CA TYR A 56 -0.69 -9.63 -1.68
C TYR A 56 -0.47 -10.94 -2.44
N ARG A 57 0.77 -11.42 -2.54
CA ARG A 57 1.10 -12.76 -3.06
C ARG A 57 0.70 -13.88 -2.10
N PHE A 58 0.50 -13.56 -0.82
CA PHE A 58 0.06 -14.52 0.20
C PHE A 58 -1.46 -14.50 0.43
N PHE A 59 -2.23 -13.85 -0.45
CA PHE A 59 -3.69 -13.94 -0.38
C PHE A 59 -4.17 -15.37 -0.62
N ALA A 60 -5.17 -15.77 0.16
CA ALA A 60 -5.72 -17.11 0.03
C ALA A 60 -6.49 -17.19 -1.30
N TYR A 61 -6.42 -18.33 -1.99
CA TYR A 61 -7.15 -18.51 -3.25
C TYR A 61 -8.67 -18.21 -3.15
N PRO A 62 -9.39 -18.59 -2.07
CA PRO A 62 -10.80 -18.23 -1.92
C PRO A 62 -11.04 -16.71 -1.89
N ASP A 63 -10.17 -15.97 -1.21
CA ASP A 63 -10.24 -14.51 -1.12
C ASP A 63 -10.11 -13.85 -2.51
N ILE A 64 -9.18 -14.35 -3.34
CA ILE A 64 -8.97 -13.88 -4.72
C ILE A 64 -10.20 -14.21 -5.59
N LEU A 65 -10.76 -15.41 -5.43
CA LEU A 65 -11.98 -15.81 -6.15
C LEU A 65 -13.18 -14.95 -5.78
N ASP A 66 -13.33 -14.59 -4.51
CA ASP A 66 -14.45 -13.77 -4.07
C ASP A 66 -14.35 -12.33 -4.59
N LEU A 67 -13.14 -11.77 -4.68
CA LEU A 67 -12.90 -10.50 -5.37
C LEU A 67 -13.27 -10.59 -6.86
N ARG A 68 -12.86 -11.67 -7.54
CA ARG A 68 -13.16 -11.91 -8.96
C ARG A 68 -14.65 -12.09 -9.22
N LYS A 69 -15.37 -12.79 -8.35
CA LYS A 69 -16.85 -12.91 -8.42
C LYS A 69 -17.53 -11.55 -8.32
N ALA A 70 -16.95 -10.62 -7.57
CA ALA A 70 -17.44 -9.25 -7.47
C ALA A 70 -17.05 -8.37 -8.68
N GLY A 71 -16.30 -8.91 -9.65
CA GLY A 71 -15.94 -8.23 -10.90
C GLY A 71 -14.60 -7.48 -10.85
N TYR A 72 -13.78 -7.70 -9.82
CA TYR A 72 -12.49 -7.01 -9.66
C TYR A 72 -11.34 -8.02 -9.56
N GLU A 73 -10.19 -7.63 -10.10
CA GLU A 73 -8.94 -8.39 -9.96
C GLU A 73 -8.02 -7.72 -8.96
N VAL A 74 -7.16 -8.51 -8.31
CA VAL A 74 -6.15 -8.02 -7.36
C VAL A 74 -5.19 -7.05 -8.06
N ASP A 75 -4.89 -7.31 -9.33
CA ASP A 75 -3.97 -6.51 -10.17
C ASP A 75 -4.30 -5.02 -10.17
N ARG A 76 -5.58 -4.65 -10.06
CA ARG A 76 -6.02 -3.26 -10.02
C ARG A 76 -5.50 -2.52 -8.79
N PHE A 77 -5.32 -3.22 -7.68
CA PHE A 77 -4.92 -2.66 -6.39
C PHE A 77 -3.42 -2.83 -6.11
N ILE A 78 -2.69 -3.58 -6.95
CA ILE A 78 -1.25 -3.80 -6.80
C ILE A 78 -0.48 -2.48 -6.60
N PRO A 79 -0.70 -1.40 -7.39
CA PRO A 79 0.03 -0.15 -7.19
C PRO A 79 -0.16 0.45 -5.78
N LEU A 80 -1.37 0.35 -5.22
CA LEU A 80 -1.66 0.83 -3.86
C LEU A 80 -1.04 -0.08 -2.80
N PHE A 81 -1.04 -1.39 -3.04
CA PHE A 81 -0.42 -2.35 -2.12
C PHE A 81 1.10 -2.22 -2.10
N ASP A 82 1.73 -2.07 -3.26
CA ASP A 82 3.16 -1.78 -3.38
C ASP A 82 3.49 -0.46 -2.68
N GLN A 83 2.64 0.57 -2.82
CA GLN A 83 2.85 1.84 -2.12
C GLN A 83 2.72 1.70 -0.60
N LEU A 84 1.76 0.91 -0.10
CA LEU A 84 1.60 0.63 1.34
C LEU A 84 2.85 -0.04 1.93
N GLU A 85 3.41 -0.99 1.21
CA GLU A 85 4.57 -1.77 1.64
C GLU A 85 5.86 -0.94 1.63
N ASN A 86 5.93 0.06 0.75
CA ASN A 86 7.05 0.99 0.65
C ASN A 86 6.92 2.25 1.53
N VAL A 87 5.88 2.38 2.35
CA VAL A 87 5.71 3.56 3.23
C VAL A 87 6.82 3.60 4.28
N ARG A 88 7.53 4.73 4.34
CA ARG A 88 8.57 4.94 5.36
C ARG A 88 7.95 5.32 6.69
N TYR A 89 8.64 5.05 7.80
CA TYR A 89 8.18 5.42 9.13
C TYR A 89 7.83 6.92 9.28
N ARG A 90 8.65 7.81 8.70
CA ARG A 90 8.39 9.26 8.70
C ARG A 90 7.08 9.65 8.01
N GLU A 91 6.72 8.93 6.95
CA GLU A 91 5.51 9.14 6.15
C GLU A 91 4.29 8.62 6.90
N ALA A 92 4.42 7.47 7.57
CA ALA A 92 3.40 6.95 8.47
C ALA A 92 3.10 7.93 9.62
N LEU A 93 4.13 8.54 10.22
CA LEU A 93 3.96 9.59 11.23
C LEU A 93 3.24 10.82 10.68
N ALA A 94 3.61 11.27 9.48
CA ALA A 94 2.97 12.42 8.84
C ALA A 94 1.47 12.15 8.60
N LEU A 95 1.12 10.98 8.06
CA LEU A 95 -0.27 10.57 7.87
C LEU A 95 -1.04 10.46 9.19
N SER A 96 -0.45 9.82 10.20
CA SER A 96 -1.04 9.71 11.52
C SER A 96 -1.29 11.10 12.14
N SER A 97 -0.33 12.01 12.02
CA SER A 97 -0.51 13.40 12.47
C SER A 97 -1.65 14.11 11.72
N MET A 98 -1.82 13.86 10.41
CA MET A 98 -2.91 14.43 9.62
C MET A 98 -4.29 13.90 10.05
N LEU A 99 -4.37 12.63 10.48
CA LEU A 99 -5.59 12.00 10.96
C LEU A 99 -6.02 12.50 12.34
N HIS A 100 -5.07 12.60 13.28
CA HIS A 100 -5.37 12.91 14.69
C HIS A 100 -5.29 14.39 15.01
N HIS A 101 -4.47 15.14 14.26
CA HIS A 101 -4.26 16.58 14.44
C HIS A 101 -4.52 17.32 13.11
N PRO A 102 -5.78 17.38 12.66
CA PRO A 102 -6.12 17.97 11.37
C PRO A 102 -5.78 19.47 11.35
N ASN A 103 -5.01 19.88 10.35
CA ASN A 103 -4.67 21.28 10.13
C ASN A 103 -5.86 22.01 9.48
N PRO A 104 -6.42 23.08 10.08
CA PRO A 104 -7.55 23.82 9.51
C PRO A 104 -7.23 24.51 8.18
N MET A 105 -5.96 24.69 7.84
CA MET A 105 -5.54 25.27 6.56
C MET A 105 -5.55 24.28 5.40
N THR A 106 -5.59 22.98 5.69
CA THR A 106 -5.67 21.94 4.66
C THR A 106 -7.12 21.76 4.23
N PRO A 107 -7.45 21.69 2.93
CA PRO A 107 -8.83 21.47 2.46
C PRO A 107 -9.39 20.07 2.80
N TRP A 108 -8.63 19.26 3.53
CA TRP A 108 -8.92 17.88 3.85
C TRP A 108 -9.14 17.69 5.35
N ASN A 109 -10.16 16.90 5.71
CA ASN A 109 -10.53 16.59 7.08
C ASN A 109 -10.86 15.09 7.22
N PRO A 110 -10.30 14.39 8.22
CA PRO A 110 -10.55 12.96 8.44
C PRO A 110 -12.02 12.64 8.73
N ARG A 111 -12.74 13.53 9.42
CA ARG A 111 -14.18 13.35 9.68
C ARG A 111 -14.96 13.37 8.38
N ARG A 112 -14.63 14.30 7.49
CA ARG A 112 -15.28 14.41 6.18
C ARG A 112 -14.94 13.21 5.29
N ALA A 113 -13.69 12.74 5.32
CA ALA A 113 -13.30 11.53 4.60
C ALA A 113 -14.12 10.31 5.03
N LYS A 114 -14.38 10.15 6.34
CA LYS A 114 -15.24 9.07 6.86
C LYS A 114 -16.70 9.19 6.42
N GLU A 115 -17.26 10.39 6.36
CA GLU A 115 -18.60 10.60 5.81
C GLU A 115 -18.67 10.22 4.33
N LEU A 116 -17.68 10.65 3.54
CA LEU A 116 -17.60 10.32 2.12
C LEU A 116 -17.37 8.83 1.87
N GLU A 117 -16.57 8.16 2.71
CA GLU A 117 -16.41 6.71 2.67
C GLU A 117 -17.78 6.01 2.78
N LEU A 118 -18.61 6.41 3.75
CA LEU A 118 -19.95 5.83 3.93
C LEU A 118 -20.86 6.11 2.73
N GLU A 119 -20.82 7.32 2.17
CA GLU A 119 -21.57 7.67 0.97
C GLU A 119 -21.13 6.81 -0.24
N VAL A 120 -19.82 6.64 -0.45
CA VAL A 120 -19.29 5.79 -1.53
C VAL A 120 -19.69 4.33 -1.29
N ARG A 121 -19.66 3.84 -0.05
CA ARG A 121 -20.13 2.48 0.27
C ARG A 121 -21.61 2.26 -0.03
N SER A 122 -22.47 3.25 0.22
CA SER A 122 -23.89 3.17 -0.17
C SER A 122 -24.02 2.99 -1.69
N GLN A 123 -23.29 3.81 -2.45
CA GLN A 123 -23.30 3.75 -3.92
C GLN A 123 -22.76 2.41 -4.44
N LEU A 124 -21.71 1.86 -3.83
CA LEU A 124 -21.20 0.53 -4.16
C LEU A 124 -22.25 -0.56 -3.90
N HIS A 125 -22.99 -0.46 -2.80
CA HIS A 125 -24.05 -1.41 -2.48
C HIS A 125 -25.22 -1.33 -3.47
N GLU A 126 -25.65 -0.11 -3.83
CA GLU A 126 -26.67 0.14 -4.86
C GLU A 126 -26.29 -0.44 -6.23
N HIS A 127 -24.98 -0.50 -6.53
CA HIS A 127 -24.47 -1.06 -7.79
C HIS A 127 -24.07 -2.54 -7.71
N GLY A 128 -24.37 -3.23 -6.60
CA GLY A 128 -24.16 -4.67 -6.46
C GLY A 128 -22.74 -5.09 -6.07
N VAL A 129 -21.86 -4.15 -5.73
CA VAL A 129 -20.44 -4.37 -5.35
C VAL A 129 -20.18 -4.05 -3.88
N GLY A 130 -21.21 -4.20 -3.03
CA GLY A 130 -21.17 -3.83 -1.61
C GLY A 130 -20.23 -4.68 -0.73
N GLU A 131 -19.85 -5.88 -1.17
CA GLU A 131 -18.96 -6.78 -0.41
C GLU A 131 -17.47 -6.43 -0.58
N ILE A 132 -17.11 -5.70 -1.65
CA ILE A 132 -15.71 -5.39 -1.98
C ILE A 132 -15.00 -4.59 -0.89
N PRO A 133 -15.60 -3.54 -0.28
CA PRO A 133 -14.97 -2.85 0.84
C PRO A 133 -14.58 -3.79 1.98
N THR A 134 -15.39 -4.82 2.27
CA THR A 134 -15.09 -5.81 3.31
C THR A 134 -13.87 -6.65 2.94
N PHE A 135 -13.76 -7.07 1.67
CA PHE A 135 -12.61 -7.82 1.17
C PHE A 135 -11.33 -6.98 1.16
N LEU A 136 -11.38 -5.75 0.64
CA LEU A 136 -10.24 -4.83 0.61
C LEU A 136 -9.68 -4.57 2.01
N ARG A 137 -10.58 -4.41 2.99
CA ARG A 137 -10.16 -4.20 4.38
C ARG A 137 -9.46 -5.42 4.97
N ARG A 138 -9.93 -6.63 4.64
CA ARG A 138 -9.28 -7.88 5.03
C ARG A 138 -7.92 -8.04 4.36
N PHE A 139 -7.78 -7.67 3.09
CA PHE A 139 -6.52 -7.74 2.33
C PHE A 139 -5.47 -6.80 2.88
N LEU A 140 -5.83 -5.54 3.13
CA LEU A 140 -4.94 -4.57 3.76
C LEU A 140 -4.52 -5.00 5.17
N GLY A 141 -5.41 -5.65 5.92
CA GLY A 141 -5.09 -6.23 7.22
C GLY A 141 -4.01 -7.32 7.17
N LYS A 142 -3.87 -8.04 6.04
CA LYS A 142 -2.82 -9.06 5.86
C LYS A 142 -1.42 -8.48 5.61
N ALA A 143 -1.32 -7.19 5.30
CA ALA A 143 -0.04 -6.51 5.14
C ALA A 143 0.75 -6.44 6.46
N PHE A 144 0.05 -6.44 7.60
CA PHE A 144 0.67 -6.35 8.92
C PHE A 144 0.35 -7.61 9.74
N PRO A 145 1.34 -8.43 10.11
CA PRO A 145 1.10 -9.60 10.96
C PRO A 145 0.63 -9.18 12.36
N SER A 146 -0.21 -10.02 12.99
CA SER A 146 -0.92 -9.72 14.24
C SER A 146 -0.06 -9.21 15.40
N ASP A 147 1.21 -9.60 15.46
CA ASP A 147 2.13 -9.21 16.53
C ASP A 147 2.78 -7.83 16.33
N THR A 148 2.55 -7.18 15.18
CA THR A 148 3.15 -5.88 14.80
C THR A 148 2.13 -4.74 14.70
N ILE A 149 0.88 -4.97 15.12
CA ILE A 149 -0.20 -3.98 15.02
C ILE A 149 0.05 -2.85 16.02
N SER A 150 0.48 -1.70 15.49
CA SER A 150 0.58 -0.43 16.21
C SER A 150 -0.54 0.52 15.79
N TYR A 151 -0.70 1.64 16.50
CA TYR A 151 -1.66 2.68 16.07
C TYR A 151 -1.33 3.19 14.66
N LEU A 152 -0.04 3.26 14.29
CA LEU A 152 0.39 3.66 12.96
C LEU A 152 -0.05 2.67 11.88
N THR A 153 0.03 1.36 12.13
CA THR A 153 -0.43 0.37 11.15
C THR A 153 -1.94 0.47 10.94
N VAL A 154 -2.71 0.75 12.00
CA VAL A 154 -4.17 0.97 11.89
C VAL A 154 -4.47 2.22 11.06
N ASP A 155 -3.73 3.31 11.30
CA ASP A 155 -3.86 4.55 10.55
C ASP A 155 -3.51 4.38 9.06
N LEU A 156 -2.44 3.63 8.76
CA LEU A 156 -2.07 3.28 7.39
C LEU A 156 -3.15 2.44 6.70
N ILE A 157 -3.66 1.39 7.37
CA ILE A 157 -4.77 0.59 6.84
C ILE A 157 -5.98 1.49 6.54
N ASN A 158 -6.32 2.44 7.41
CA ASN A 158 -7.42 3.38 7.17
C ASN A 158 -7.20 4.24 5.91
N VAL A 159 -6.02 4.84 5.79
CA VAL A 159 -5.68 5.74 4.68
C VAL A 159 -5.65 4.99 3.34
N PHE A 160 -4.99 3.84 3.30
CA PHE A 160 -4.91 3.02 2.08
C PHE A 160 -6.25 2.38 1.75
N PHE A 161 -7.09 2.11 2.74
CA PHE A 161 -8.47 1.70 2.51
C PHE A 161 -9.29 2.80 1.82
N TRP A 162 -9.16 4.06 2.24
CA TRP A 162 -9.80 5.18 1.53
C TRP A 162 -9.29 5.34 0.09
N ALA A 163 -7.99 5.17 -0.13
CA ALA A 163 -7.45 5.19 -1.50
C ALA A 163 -7.98 4.03 -2.35
N ALA A 164 -8.10 2.82 -1.81
CA ALA A 164 -8.69 1.68 -2.51
C ALA A 164 -10.20 1.90 -2.79
N MET A 165 -10.93 2.52 -1.86
CA MET A 165 -12.32 2.94 -2.08
C MET A 165 -12.45 3.97 -3.20
N ALA A 166 -11.47 4.86 -3.35
CA ALA A 166 -11.45 5.82 -4.44
C ALA A 166 -11.24 5.17 -5.82
N GLU A 167 -10.42 4.12 -5.91
CA GLU A 167 -10.30 3.34 -7.15
C GLU A 167 -11.65 2.74 -7.59
N LEU A 168 -12.43 2.24 -6.62
CA LEU A 168 -13.77 1.73 -6.89
C LEU A 168 -14.74 2.84 -7.30
N ALA A 169 -14.65 4.00 -6.64
CA ALA A 169 -15.51 5.14 -6.90
C ALA A 169 -15.28 5.72 -8.31
N ASP A 170 -14.02 5.79 -8.76
CA ASP A 170 -13.68 6.24 -10.12
C ASP A 170 -14.21 5.29 -11.19
N ASP A 171 -14.19 3.98 -10.94
CA ASP A 171 -14.77 2.99 -11.86
C ASP A 171 -16.28 3.17 -12.03
N LEU A 172 -16.95 3.72 -11.03
CA LEU A 172 -18.37 4.04 -11.05
C LEU A 172 -18.67 5.50 -11.43
N ALA A 173 -17.64 6.33 -11.62
CA ALA A 173 -17.82 7.74 -11.92
C ALA A 173 -18.56 7.99 -13.24
N TRP A 174 -18.48 7.06 -14.20
CA TRP A 174 -19.24 7.15 -15.45
C TRP A 174 -20.76 7.03 -15.23
N ARG A 175 -21.20 6.35 -14.16
CA ARG A 175 -22.63 6.25 -13.77
C ARG A 175 -23.05 7.41 -12.89
N ASN A 176 -22.22 7.75 -11.91
CA ASN A 176 -22.47 8.83 -10.98
C ASN A 176 -21.26 9.79 -10.95
N PRO A 177 -21.30 10.90 -11.70
CA PRO A 177 -20.19 11.86 -11.76
C PRO A 177 -19.81 12.45 -10.40
N ASN A 178 -20.73 12.45 -9.42
CA ASN A 178 -20.43 12.92 -8.06
C ASN A 178 -19.41 12.04 -7.33
N LEU A 179 -19.12 10.83 -7.80
CA LEU A 179 -18.13 9.96 -7.18
C LEU A 179 -16.69 10.43 -7.45
N SER A 180 -16.44 11.11 -8.58
CA SER A 180 -15.08 11.49 -8.97
C SER A 180 -14.41 12.44 -7.97
N TRP A 181 -15.11 13.49 -7.53
CA TRP A 181 -14.52 14.40 -6.53
C TRP A 181 -14.39 13.75 -5.15
N LYS A 182 -15.29 12.81 -4.81
CA LYS A 182 -15.21 12.05 -3.55
C LYS A 182 -14.01 11.11 -3.57
N ALA A 183 -13.76 10.46 -4.71
CA ALA A 183 -12.59 9.62 -4.93
C ALA A 183 -11.31 10.44 -4.73
N GLU A 184 -11.22 11.62 -5.35
CA GLU A 184 -10.07 12.52 -5.18
C GLU A 184 -9.89 12.94 -3.71
N TYR A 185 -10.97 13.24 -3.00
CA TYR A 185 -10.92 13.59 -1.58
C TYR A 185 -10.42 12.42 -0.71
N LEU A 186 -10.81 11.19 -1.03
CA LEU A 186 -10.38 9.99 -0.31
C LEU A 186 -8.92 9.61 -0.63
N ARG A 187 -8.42 9.87 -1.85
CA ARG A 187 -7.00 9.64 -2.21
C ARG A 187 -6.04 10.70 -1.67
N PHE A 188 -6.55 11.87 -1.28
CA PHE A 188 -5.73 13.01 -0.86
C PHE A 188 -4.57 12.64 0.09
N PRO A 189 -4.76 11.86 1.18
CA PRO A 189 -3.67 11.50 2.08
C PRO A 189 -2.54 10.74 1.39
N VAL A 190 -2.87 9.77 0.54
CA VAL A 190 -1.87 8.98 -0.17
C VAL A 190 -1.10 9.82 -1.20
N ARG A 191 -1.76 10.81 -1.83
CA ARG A 191 -1.10 11.76 -2.74
C ARG A 191 -0.12 12.69 -2.03
N THR A 192 -0.26 12.92 -0.71
CA THR A 192 0.71 13.72 0.04
C THR A 192 2.03 12.99 0.30
N LEU A 193 2.08 11.67 0.04
CA LEU A 193 3.29 10.86 0.20
C LEU A 193 4.25 10.92 -1.00
N SER A 194 3.74 11.28 -2.19
CA SER A 194 4.49 11.35 -3.45
C SER A 194 5.11 12.72 -3.67
#